data_AF-A0A7G9RIX5-F1
#
_entry.id   AF-A0A7G9RIX5-F1
#
_cell.length_a   1.000
_cell.length_b   1.000
_cell.length_c   1.000
_cell.angle_alpha   90.00
_cell.angle_beta   90.00
_cell.angle_gamma   90.00
#
_symmetry.space_group_name_H-M   'P 1'
#
loop_
_entity.id
_entity.type
_entity.pdbx_description
1 polymer ?
#
loop_
_entity_poly.entity_id
_entity_poly.type
_entity_poly.pdbx_seq_one_letter_code
_entity_poly.pdbx_strand_id
1 'polypeptide(L)'
;MSDIYMTVVHALRAHWKAHSDAYPQKIVLSQAQAERLLELQQIGMVPFPDARSTPRIDRFMGTAIEIDPSSAGMLIAHDGTQVPLEQPAETQA
;
A
#
# COMPACT_ATOMS: atom_id res chain seq x y z
N MET A 1 0.37 2.25 16.70
CA MET A 1 -0.36 2.02 15.44
C MET A 1 0.41 2.62 14.28
N SER A 2 1.18 1.81 13.55
CA SER A 2 1.72 2.24 12.26
C SER A 2 0.56 2.43 11.30
N ASP A 3 0.43 3.61 10.74
CA ASP A 3 -0.63 3.97 9.81
C ASP A 3 -0.43 3.21 8.49
N ILE A 4 -1.48 2.55 7.97
CA ILE A 4 -1.42 1.67 6.79
C ILE A 4 -0.75 2.35 5.59
N TYR A 5 -0.92 3.67 5.45
CA TYR A 5 -0.25 4.45 4.42
C TYR A 5 1.27 4.34 4.53
N MET A 6 1.83 4.55 5.73
CA MET A 6 3.28 4.48 5.95
C MET A 6 3.80 3.06 5.78
N THR A 7 3.04 2.05 6.22
CA THR A 7 3.39 0.64 6.00
C THR A 7 3.52 0.33 4.51
N VAL A 8 2.51 0.69 3.71
CA VAL A 8 2.51 0.45 2.25
C VAL A 8 3.63 1.24 1.55
N VAL A 9 3.84 2.51 1.93
CA VAL A 9 4.92 3.34 1.37
C VAL A 9 6.30 2.76 1.70
N HIS A 10 6.53 2.29 2.92
CA HIS A 10 7.79 1.67 3.31
C HIS A 10 8.03 0.37 2.55
N ALA A 11 7.01 -0.47 2.41
CA ALA A 11 7.11 -1.71 1.64
C ALA A 11 7.42 -1.45 0.16
N LEU A 12 6.76 -0.47 -0.46
CA LEU A 12 7.03 -0.06 -1.84
C LEU A 12 8.46 0.47 -2.01
N ARG A 13 8.93 1.33 -1.10
CA ARG A 13 10.30 1.85 -1.15
C ARG A 13 11.34 0.74 -0.97
N ALA A 14 11.10 -0.20 -0.05
CA ALA A 14 11.97 -1.35 0.15
C ALA A 14 12.03 -2.22 -1.12
N HIS A 15 10.87 -2.46 -1.75
CA HIS A 15 10.79 -3.17 -3.03
C HIS A 15 11.58 -2.44 -4.12
N TRP A 16 11.34 -1.15 -4.37
CA TRP A 16 12.06 -0.39 -5.40
C TRP A 16 13.57 -0.44 -5.19
N LYS A 17 14.03 -0.31 -3.93
CA LYS A 17 15.45 -0.44 -3.60
C LYS A 17 16.01 -1.84 -3.89
N ALA A 18 15.26 -2.90 -3.64
CA ALA A 18 15.68 -4.28 -3.87
C ALA A 18 15.62 -4.69 -5.35
N HIS A 19 14.75 -4.06 -6.15
CA HIS A 19 14.42 -4.48 -7.51
C HIS A 19 14.71 -3.41 -8.58
N SER A 20 15.65 -2.49 -8.32
CA SER A 20 16.07 -1.44 -9.27
C SER A 20 14.90 -0.60 -9.79
N ASP A 21 14.04 -0.14 -8.88
CA ASP A 21 12.85 0.68 -9.15
C ASP A 21 11.77 -0.01 -10.02
N ALA A 22 11.85 -1.34 -10.18
CA ALA A 22 10.78 -2.10 -10.80
C ALA A 22 9.49 -2.00 -9.98
N TYR A 23 8.35 -1.84 -10.65
CA TYR A 23 7.05 -1.80 -9.98
C TYR A 23 6.66 -3.21 -9.48
N PRO A 24 6.12 -3.34 -8.26
CA PRO A 24 5.51 -4.58 -7.83
C PRO A 24 4.30 -4.91 -8.70
N GLN A 25 3.92 -6.19 -8.75
CA GLN A 25 2.78 -6.63 -9.54
C GLN A 25 1.47 -6.09 -8.97
N LYS A 26 1.29 -6.22 -7.64
CA LYS A 26 0.10 -5.76 -6.93
C LYS A 26 0.31 -5.71 -5.41
N ILE A 27 -0.60 -5.02 -4.74
CA ILE A 27 -0.75 -5.00 -3.28
C ILE A 27 -2.09 -5.66 -2.97
N VAL A 28 -2.10 -6.66 -2.09
CA VAL A 28 -3.32 -7.34 -1.65
C VAL A 28 -3.69 -6.83 -0.26
N LEU A 29 -4.82 -6.15 -0.13
CA LEU A 29 -5.30 -5.58 1.13
C LEU A 29 -6.68 -6.13 1.49
N SER A 30 -7.00 -6.18 2.78
CA SER A 30 -8.40 -6.31 3.20
C SER A 30 -9.20 -5.05 2.84
N GLN A 31 -10.53 -5.19 2.76
CA GLN A 31 -11.45 -4.08 2.49
C GLN A 31 -11.20 -2.90 3.44
N ALA A 32 -11.10 -3.17 4.75
CA ALA A 32 -10.86 -2.14 5.76
C ALA A 32 -9.50 -1.42 5.58
N GLN A 33 -8.45 -2.15 5.19
CA GLN A 33 -7.14 -1.57 4.91
C GLN A 33 -7.16 -0.70 3.65
N ALA A 34 -7.83 -1.15 2.58
CA ALA A 34 -7.95 -0.40 1.34
C ALA A 34 -8.75 0.89 1.52
N GLU A 35 -9.87 0.84 2.25
CA GLU A 35 -10.67 2.01 2.60
C GLU A 35 -9.89 3.01 3.46
N ARG A 36 -9.19 2.51 4.48
CA ARG A 36 -8.35 3.36 5.32
C ARG A 36 -7.23 4.01 4.51
N LEU A 37 -6.58 3.27 3.62
CA LEU A 37 -5.57 3.82 2.72
C LEU A 37 -6.14 4.89 1.79
N LEU A 38 -7.35 4.70 1.26
CA LEU A 38 -8.05 5.69 0.43
C LEU A 38 -8.34 6.98 1.23
N GLU A 39 -8.87 6.85 2.45
CA GLU A 39 -9.16 7.98 3.33
C GLU A 39 -7.89 8.81 3.59
N LEU A 40 -6.78 8.14 3.90
CA LEU A 40 -5.49 8.79 4.16
C LEU A 40 -4.91 9.47 2.92
N GLN A 41 -5.09 8.88 1.73
CA GLN A 41 -4.74 9.54 0.48
C GLN A 41 -5.52 10.85 0.26
N GLN A 42 -6.79 10.88 0.64
CA GLN A 42 -7.63 12.08 0.53
C GLN A 42 -7.22 13.16 1.53
N ILE A 43 -6.88 12.77 2.77
CA ILE A 43 -6.41 13.71 3.81
C ILE A 43 -5.06 14.34 3.42
N GLY A 44 -4.15 13.56 2.83
CA GLY A 44 -2.85 14.05 2.39
C GLY A 44 -2.88 14.86 1.09
N MET A 45 -3.99 14.84 0.35
CA MET A 45 -4.17 15.67 -0.83
C MET A 45 -4.65 17.07 -0.44
N VAL A 46 -3.77 18.07 -0.59
CA VAL A 46 -4.23 19.44 -0.79
C VAL A 46 -4.95 19.47 -2.14
N PRO A 47 -6.20 19.95 -2.24
CA PRO A 47 -6.91 20.04 -3.51
C PRO A 47 -6.20 21.05 -4.41
N PHE A 48 -5.34 20.54 -5.28
CA PHE A 48 -4.82 21.32 -6.41
C PHE A 48 -5.78 21.13 -7.58
N PRO A 49 -6.24 22.22 -8.22
CA PRO A 49 -7.18 22.16 -9.35
C PRO A 49 -6.63 21.38 -10.56
N ASP A 50 -5.32 21.10 -10.60
CA ASP A 50 -4.62 20.34 -11.65
C ASP A 50 -4.08 18.98 -11.17
N ALA A 51 -4.48 18.50 -9.98
CA ALA A 51 -4.07 17.19 -9.48
C ALA A 51 -4.68 16.08 -10.35
N ARG A 52 -3.94 15.67 -11.39
CA ARG A 52 -4.30 14.64 -12.38
C ARG A 52 -4.55 13.23 -11.83
N SER A 53 -4.65 13.03 -10.52
CA SER A 53 -4.86 11.70 -9.96
C SER A 53 -5.73 11.78 -8.71
N THR A 54 -7.05 11.67 -8.91
CA THR A 54 -8.00 11.37 -7.85
C THR A 54 -7.53 10.11 -7.09
N PRO A 55 -7.55 10.09 -5.75
CA PRO A 55 -7.24 8.90 -4.97
C PRO A 55 -8.12 7.73 -5.41
N ARG A 56 -7.53 6.55 -5.58
CA ARG A 56 -8.23 5.34 -6.05
C ARG A 56 -8.05 4.22 -5.06
N ILE A 57 -9.12 3.49 -4.81
CA ILE A 57 -9.07 2.31 -3.94
C ILE A 57 -8.36 1.13 -4.63
N ASP A 58 -8.41 1.09 -5.96
CA ASP A 58 -7.81 0.04 -6.80
C ASP A 58 -6.33 0.30 -7.16
N ARG A 59 -5.75 1.43 -6.75
CA ARG A 59 -4.39 1.79 -7.15
C ARG A 59 -3.73 2.74 -6.15
N PHE A 60 -2.48 2.44 -5.79
CA PHE A 60 -1.66 3.29 -4.94
C PHE A 60 -0.24 3.42 -5.48
N MET A 61 0.24 4.65 -5.65
CA MET A 61 1.58 4.96 -6.20
C MET A 61 1.93 4.21 -7.49
N GLY A 62 0.95 4.04 -8.39
CA GLY A 62 1.13 3.31 -9.66
C GLY A 62 1.01 1.79 -9.56
N THR A 63 0.90 1.22 -8.35
CA THR A 63 0.73 -0.22 -8.11
C THR A 63 -0.75 -0.56 -7.97
N ALA A 64 -1.21 -1.64 -8.61
CA ALA A 64 -2.59 -2.11 -8.48
C ALA A 64 -2.86 -2.64 -7.06
N ILE A 65 -4.04 -2.34 -6.51
CA ILE A 65 -4.54 -2.90 -5.25
C ILE A 65 -5.60 -3.95 -5.58
N GLU A 66 -5.38 -5.16 -5.10
CA GLU A 66 -6.35 -6.25 -5.08
C GLU A 66 -6.97 -6.29 -3.67
N ILE A 67 -8.30 -6.26 -3.60
CA ILE A 67 -9.01 -6.33 -2.34
C ILE A 67 -9.37 -7.80 -2.09
N ASP A 68 -8.81 -8.36 -1.04
CA ASP A 68 -9.10 -9.71 -0.58
C ASP A 68 -9.47 -9.67 0.91
N PRO A 69 -10.70 -10.04 1.29
CA PRO A 69 -11.17 -9.93 2.67
C PRO A 69 -10.46 -10.90 3.62
N SER A 70 -9.76 -11.92 3.12
CA SER A 70 -8.98 -12.88 3.89
C SER A 70 -7.50 -12.48 4.01
N SER A 71 -7.07 -11.43 3.32
CA SER A 71 -5.68 -10.96 3.35
C SER A 71 -5.42 -10.09 4.58
N ALA A 72 -4.31 -10.37 5.26
CA ALA A 72 -3.78 -9.51 6.32
C ALA A 72 -3.00 -8.28 5.78
N GLY A 73 -2.86 -8.16 4.45
CA GLY A 73 -2.01 -7.16 3.81
C GLY A 73 -0.72 -7.78 3.28
N MET A 74 -0.55 -7.82 1.97
CA MET A 74 0.65 -8.34 1.32
C MET A 74 1.03 -7.49 0.11
N LEU A 75 2.32 -7.38 -0.18
CA LEU A 75 2.85 -6.82 -1.41
C LEU A 75 3.44 -7.94 -2.24
N ILE A 76 3.01 -8.05 -3.50
CA ILE A 76 3.50 -9.04 -4.45
C ILE A 76 4.54 -8.34 -5.32
N ALA A 77 5.81 -8.70 -5.11
CA ALA A 77 6.95 -8.15 -5.81
C ALA A 77 6.93 -8.50 -7.31
N HIS A 78 7.75 -7.81 -8.09
CA HIS A 78 7.83 -8.01 -9.53
C HIS A 78 8.23 -9.46 -9.90
N ASP A 79 9.05 -10.14 -9.08
CA ASP A 79 9.47 -11.54 -9.27
C ASP A 79 8.46 -12.56 -8.72
N GLY A 80 7.38 -12.10 -8.06
CA GLY A 80 6.39 -12.94 -7.40
C GLY A 80 6.64 -13.17 -5.91
N THR A 81 7.73 -12.65 -5.35
CA THR A 81 7.99 -12.68 -3.90
C THR A 81 6.86 -12.00 -3.13
N GLN A 82 6.35 -12.67 -2.09
CA GLN A 82 5.29 -12.15 -1.23
C GLN A 82 5.92 -11.49 0.00
N VAL A 83 5.68 -10.19 0.17
CA VAL A 83 6.16 -9.41 1.31
C VAL A 83 4.96 -9.08 2.20
N PRO A 84 4.89 -9.61 3.44
CA PRO A 84 3.81 -9.26 4.34
C PRO A 84 3.88 -7.78 4.70
N LEU A 85 2.73 -7.09 4.61
CA LEU A 85 2.58 -5.73 5.10
C LEU A 85 2.26 -5.81 6.59
N GLU A 86 3.26 -6.22 7.37
CA GLU A 86 3.09 -6.41 8.81
C GLU A 86 2.63 -5.09 9.46
N GLN A 87 1.54 -5.14 10.23
CA GLN A 87 1.45 -4.26 11.38
C GLN A 87 2.57 -4.71 12.32
N PRO A 88 3.44 -3.84 12.84
CA PRO A 88 4.37 -4.28 13.87
C PRO A 88 3.54 -4.86 14.99
N ALA A 89 3.70 -6.17 15.20
CA ALA A 89 3.19 -6.84 16.37
C ALA A 89 3.72 -6.06 17.58
N GLU A 90 2.81 -5.47 18.35
CA GLU A 90 3.12 -5.09 19.73
C GLU A 90 3.66 -6.37 20.38
N THR A 91 4.98 -6.42 20.52
CA THR A 91 5.66 -7.40 21.34
C THR A 91 5.20 -7.10 22.75
N GLN A 92 4.26 -7.91 23.19
CA GLN A 92 3.81 -8.03 24.56
C GLN A 92 5.05 -8.25 25.45
N ALA A 93 5.39 -7.27 26.28
CA ALA A 93 6.35 -7.39 27.38
C ALA A 93 5.92 -6.45 28.51
#